data_AF-A0A7S3C4C2-F1
#
_entry.id   AF-A0A7S3C4C2-F1
#
_cell.length_a   1.000
_cell.length_b   1.000
_cell.length_c   1.000
_cell.angle_alpha   90.00
_cell.angle_beta   90.00
_cell.angle_gamma   90.00
#
_symmetry.space_group_name_H-M   'P 1'
#
loop_
_entity.id
_entity.type
_entity.pdbx_description
1 polymer ?
#
loop_
_entity_poly.entity_id
_entity_poly.type
_entity_poly.pdbx_seq_one_letter_code
_entity_poly.pdbx_strand_id
1 'polypeptide(L)'
;HASLAAPSGSDVAAVTPGSEEQLFLTCMLLHAADISNPAKKRSCYLQWTDRVLAEFYAVGDRERSLCLDLSMFCDRTQPRVAKCQTGFINYIVKPMFELWGQFIPPLEDLFMQNVQSNLAVWAAEVSDLPIDQCYADSAKLDWSFTQGAWRLREGMPENSFSAQLLPQELDGTSENDVVEE
;
A
#
# COMPACT_ATOMS: atom_id res chain seq x y z
N HIS A 1 59.64 -13.86 0.14
CA HIS A 1 59.01 -12.57 -0.18
C HIS A 1 57.65 -12.84 -0.82
N ALA A 2 56.61 -12.96 -0.01
CA ALA A 2 55.23 -12.95 -0.45
C ALA A 2 54.62 -11.63 0.03
N SER A 3 54.34 -10.73 -0.91
CA SER A 3 53.66 -9.47 -0.62
C SER A 3 52.22 -9.61 -1.09
N LEU A 4 51.31 -9.94 -0.16
CA LEU A 4 49.88 -9.80 -0.38
C LEU A 4 49.55 -8.31 -0.45
N ALA A 5 49.28 -7.80 -1.66
CA ALA A 5 48.58 -6.54 -1.80
C ALA A 5 47.10 -6.79 -1.43
N ALA A 6 46.60 -6.08 -0.43
CA ALA A 6 45.19 -6.05 -0.11
C ALA A 6 44.40 -5.51 -1.32
N PRO A 7 43.23 -6.07 -1.66
CA PRO A 7 42.38 -5.46 -2.68
C PRO A 7 41.94 -4.09 -2.16
N SER A 8 42.39 -3.05 -2.85
CA SER A 8 41.96 -1.67 -2.65
C SER A 8 40.44 -1.59 -2.82
N GLY A 9 39.75 -1.13 -1.79
CA GLY A 9 38.31 -0.92 -1.82
C GLY A 9 37.93 0.09 -2.89
N SER A 10 37.25 -0.37 -3.94
CA SER A 10 36.30 0.41 -4.75
C SER A 10 35.69 -0.50 -5.82
N ASP A 11 34.95 -1.53 -5.42
CA ASP A 11 34.10 -2.28 -6.35
C ASP A 11 32.70 -2.46 -5.74
N VAL A 12 32.17 -1.39 -5.16
CA VAL A 12 30.73 -1.18 -5.23
C VAL A 12 30.52 -0.67 -6.64
N ALA A 13 30.20 -1.57 -7.58
CA ALA A 13 29.84 -1.19 -8.93
C ALA A 13 28.78 -0.08 -8.80
N ALA A 14 29.18 1.15 -9.09
CA ALA A 14 28.27 2.26 -9.08
C ALA A 14 27.17 1.88 -10.07
N VAL A 15 25.97 1.63 -9.56
CA VAL A 15 24.79 1.47 -10.39
C VAL A 15 24.69 2.79 -11.13
N THR A 16 25.15 2.79 -12.38
CA THR A 16 25.01 3.95 -13.25
C THR A 16 23.52 4.23 -13.31
N PRO A 17 23.05 5.43 -12.92
CA PRO A 17 21.64 5.74 -13.03
C PRO A 17 21.24 5.48 -14.47
N GLY A 18 20.18 4.69 -14.64
CA GLY A 18 19.57 4.54 -15.95
C GLY A 18 19.11 5.90 -16.49
N SER A 19 18.72 5.97 -17.76
CA SER A 19 18.09 7.17 -18.29
C SER A 19 16.85 7.57 -17.46
N GLU A 20 16.37 8.81 -17.56
CA GLU A 20 15.16 9.25 -16.85
C GLU A 20 13.96 8.32 -17.15
N GLU A 21 13.87 7.80 -18.37
CA GLU A 21 12.87 6.82 -18.76
C GLU A 21 13.04 5.49 -18.02
N GLN A 22 14.29 5.01 -17.86
CA GLN A 22 14.57 3.79 -17.10
C GLN A 22 14.22 3.95 -15.62
N LEU A 23 14.50 5.13 -15.03
CA LEU A 23 14.10 5.43 -13.67
C LEU A 23 12.57 5.46 -13.53
N PHE A 24 11.88 6.15 -14.44
CA PHE A 24 10.42 6.22 -14.44
C PHE A 24 9.78 4.82 -14.54
N LEU A 25 10.22 3.99 -15.50
CA LEU A 25 9.73 2.62 -15.65
C LEU A 25 9.99 1.77 -14.41
N THR A 26 11.16 1.96 -13.76
CA THR A 26 11.49 1.25 -12.52
C THR A 26 10.56 1.66 -11.38
N CYS A 27 10.29 2.96 -11.22
CA CYS A 27 9.34 3.47 -10.23
C CYS A 27 7.92 2.94 -10.49
N MET A 28 7.47 2.96 -11.74
CA MET A 28 6.17 2.43 -12.13
C MET A 28 6.06 0.92 -11.87
N LEU A 29 7.15 0.17 -12.10
CA LEU A 29 7.17 -1.27 -11.86
C LEU A 29 7.10 -1.58 -10.36
N LEU A 30 7.86 -0.83 -9.56
CA LEU A 30 7.84 -0.94 -8.11
C LEU A 30 6.44 -0.63 -7.56
N HIS A 31 5.80 0.42 -8.06
CA HIS A 31 4.44 0.76 -7.67
C HIS A 31 3.43 -0.32 -8.07
N ALA A 32 3.52 -0.86 -9.30
CA ALA A 32 2.67 -1.97 -9.73
C ALA A 32 2.87 -3.22 -8.85
N ALA A 33 4.10 -3.48 -8.39
CA ALA A 33 4.39 -4.58 -7.47
C ALA A 33 3.72 -4.38 -6.11
N ASP A 34 3.73 -3.16 -5.57
CA ASP A 34 3.09 -2.79 -4.29
C ASP A 34 1.57 -3.03 -4.32
N ILE A 35 0.91 -2.64 -5.41
CA ILE A 35 -0.55 -2.83 -5.57
C ILE A 35 -0.95 -4.16 -6.24
N SER A 36 -0.02 -5.10 -6.37
CA SER A 36 -0.21 -6.31 -7.19
C SER A 36 -1.18 -7.34 -6.61
N ASN A 37 -1.67 -7.17 -5.38
CA ASN A 37 -2.44 -8.20 -4.67
C ASN A 37 -3.65 -8.72 -5.47
N PRO A 38 -4.50 -7.87 -6.09
CA PRO A 38 -5.64 -8.37 -6.87
C PRO A 38 -5.26 -9.08 -8.18
N ALA A 39 -4.01 -8.93 -8.64
CA ALA A 39 -3.47 -9.63 -9.80
C ALA A 39 -2.89 -11.03 -9.45
N LYS A 40 -2.89 -11.41 -8.17
CA LYS A 40 -2.45 -12.74 -7.71
C LYS A 40 -3.61 -13.74 -7.73
N LYS A 41 -3.28 -15.03 -7.64
CA LYS A 41 -4.26 -16.10 -7.42
C LYS A 41 -5.12 -15.77 -6.19
N ARG A 42 -6.42 -16.07 -6.29
CA ARG A 42 -7.44 -15.71 -5.29
C ARG A 42 -7.06 -16.05 -3.85
N SER A 43 -6.49 -17.24 -3.60
CA SER A 43 -6.10 -17.66 -2.25
C SER A 43 -5.03 -16.77 -1.60
N CYS A 44 -4.12 -16.20 -2.40
CA CYS A 44 -3.12 -15.25 -1.92
C CYS A 44 -3.76 -13.87 -1.75
N TYR A 45 -4.52 -13.43 -2.75
CA TYR A 45 -5.20 -12.15 -2.71
C TYR A 45 -6.10 -11.99 -1.48
N LEU A 46 -6.92 -12.99 -1.14
CA LEU A 46 -7.80 -12.93 0.02
C LEU A 46 -7.05 -12.77 1.35
N GLN A 47 -5.89 -13.42 1.51
CA GLN A 47 -5.07 -13.24 2.71
C GLN A 47 -4.58 -11.80 2.86
N TRP A 48 -4.24 -11.14 1.74
CA TRP A 48 -3.84 -9.73 1.76
C TRP A 48 -5.04 -8.80 1.97
N THR A 49 -6.20 -9.14 1.40
CA THR A 49 -7.46 -8.43 1.66
C THR A 49 -7.80 -8.43 3.16
N ASP A 50 -7.70 -9.59 3.82
CA ASP A 50 -8.00 -9.69 5.25
C ASP A 50 -7.03 -8.84 6.09
N ARG A 51 -5.73 -8.83 5.73
CA ARG A 51 -4.71 -8.04 6.42
C ARG A 51 -4.96 -6.53 6.29
N VAL A 52 -5.20 -6.03 5.08
CA VAL A 52 -5.43 -4.58 4.88
C VAL A 52 -6.73 -4.13 5.53
N LEU A 53 -7.78 -4.97 5.53
CA LEU A 53 -9.02 -4.66 6.23
C LEU A 53 -8.84 -4.64 7.76
N ALA A 54 -8.05 -5.57 8.31
CA ALA A 54 -7.72 -5.55 9.72
C ALA A 54 -7.01 -4.24 10.12
N GLU A 55 -6.10 -3.75 9.28
CA GLU A 55 -5.45 -2.45 9.47
C GLU A 55 -6.45 -1.28 9.39
N PHE A 56 -7.31 -1.25 8.37
CA PHE A 56 -8.36 -0.22 8.25
C PHE A 56 -9.28 -0.21 9.47
N TYR A 57 -9.67 -1.38 9.95
CA TYR A 57 -10.50 -1.48 11.15
C TYR A 57 -9.77 -1.08 12.41
N ALA A 58 -8.46 -1.28 12.51
CA ALA A 58 -7.66 -0.78 13.63
C ALA A 58 -7.56 0.75 13.60
N VAL A 59 -7.44 1.34 12.41
CA VAL A 59 -7.49 2.80 12.22
C VAL A 59 -8.86 3.34 12.65
N GLY A 60 -9.96 2.75 12.18
CA GLY A 60 -11.31 3.19 12.54
C GLY A 60 -11.62 3.07 14.03
N ASP A 61 -11.13 2.03 14.71
CA ASP A 61 -11.26 1.91 16.16
C ASP A 61 -10.52 3.03 16.89
N ARG A 62 -9.33 3.40 16.40
CA ARG A 62 -8.57 4.51 16.95
C ARG A 62 -9.27 5.85 16.73
N GLU A 63 -9.78 6.10 15.52
CA GLU A 63 -10.57 7.29 15.20
C GLU A 63 -11.79 7.40 16.12
N ARG A 64 -12.53 6.31 16.31
CA ARG A 64 -13.67 6.24 17.23
C ARG A 64 -13.27 6.55 18.66
N SER A 65 -12.15 6.01 19.15
CA SER A 65 -11.66 6.26 20.51
C SER A 65 -11.28 7.72 20.75
N LEU A 66 -10.90 8.43 19.69
CA LEU A 66 -10.55 9.85 19.71
C LEU A 66 -11.74 10.77 19.37
N CYS A 67 -12.95 10.21 19.23
CA CYS A 67 -14.14 10.92 18.79
C CYS A 67 -13.96 11.65 17.44
N LEU A 68 -13.18 11.06 16.53
CA LEU A 68 -13.02 11.55 15.16
C LEU A 68 -14.03 10.88 14.23
N ASP A 69 -14.33 11.55 13.11
CA ASP A 69 -15.10 10.95 12.03
C ASP A 69 -14.33 9.74 11.46
N LEU A 70 -15.05 8.66 11.19
CA LEU A 70 -14.43 7.43 10.67
C LEU A 70 -14.00 7.61 9.22
N SER A 71 -12.77 7.21 8.94
CA SER A 71 -12.25 7.09 7.59
C SER A 71 -13.04 6.07 6.79
N MET A 72 -13.06 6.27 5.47
CA MET A 72 -13.79 5.40 4.56
C MET A 72 -13.34 3.93 4.71
N PHE A 73 -14.32 3.01 4.72
CA PHE A 73 -14.11 1.56 4.89
C PHE A 73 -13.49 1.13 6.24
N CYS A 74 -13.24 2.05 7.17
CA CYS A 74 -12.62 1.76 8.46
C CYS A 74 -13.64 1.34 9.54
N ASP A 75 -14.94 1.38 9.25
CA ASP A 75 -15.97 0.90 10.17
C ASP A 75 -16.20 -0.62 10.06
N ARG A 76 -15.66 -1.37 11.02
CA ARG A 76 -15.88 -2.83 11.12
C ARG A 76 -17.33 -3.24 11.43
N THR A 77 -18.16 -2.32 11.94
CA THR A 77 -19.57 -2.62 12.25
C THR A 77 -20.44 -2.60 10.99
N GLN A 78 -19.95 -1.97 9.92
CA GLN A 78 -20.59 -1.90 8.60
C GLN A 78 -19.56 -2.29 7.53
N PRO A 79 -19.13 -3.57 7.49
CA PRO A 79 -18.10 -4.01 6.57
C PRO A 79 -18.60 -3.91 5.13
N ARG A 80 -17.90 -3.13 4.30
CA ARG A 80 -18.21 -2.92 2.88
C ARG A 80 -17.06 -3.42 1.99
N VAL A 81 -16.59 -4.64 2.28
CA VAL A 81 -15.39 -5.24 1.68
C VAL A 81 -15.50 -5.34 0.16
N ALA A 82 -16.57 -5.95 -0.35
CA ALA A 82 -16.77 -6.14 -1.78
C ALA A 82 -16.73 -4.83 -2.55
N LYS A 83 -17.33 -3.77 -1.99
CA LYS A 83 -17.34 -2.44 -2.58
C LYS A 83 -15.96 -1.79 -2.56
N CYS A 84 -15.25 -1.88 -1.43
CA CYS A 84 -13.88 -1.40 -1.29
C CYS A 84 -12.96 -2.05 -2.35
N GLN A 85 -12.99 -3.39 -2.43
CA GLN A 85 -12.15 -4.15 -3.37
C GLN A 85 -12.55 -3.92 -4.83
N THR A 86 -13.85 -3.88 -5.15
CA THR A 86 -14.33 -3.57 -6.51
C THR A 86 -13.87 -2.19 -6.96
N GLY A 87 -13.96 -1.18 -6.09
CA GLY A 87 -13.47 0.16 -6.38
C GLY A 87 -11.95 0.20 -6.56
N PHE A 88 -11.19 -0.40 -5.64
CA PHE A 88 -9.73 -0.45 -5.74
C PHE A 88 -9.26 -1.12 -7.03
N ILE A 89 -9.88 -2.24 -7.41
CA ILE A 89 -9.52 -2.93 -8.65
C ILE A 89 -9.87 -2.08 -9.87
N ASN A 90 -11.09 -1.56 -9.97
CA ASN A 90 -11.53 -0.86 -11.19
C ASN A 90 -10.78 0.45 -11.44
N TYR A 91 -10.45 1.20 -10.39
CA TYR A 91 -9.90 2.54 -10.54
C TYR A 91 -8.37 2.60 -10.41
N ILE A 92 -7.74 1.64 -9.73
CA ILE A 92 -6.30 1.68 -9.45
C ILE A 92 -5.58 0.50 -10.11
N VAL A 93 -5.96 -0.73 -9.77
CA VAL A 93 -5.18 -1.91 -10.19
C VAL A 93 -5.38 -2.22 -11.66
N LYS A 94 -6.62 -2.33 -12.12
CA LYS A 94 -6.91 -2.71 -13.50
C LYS A 94 -6.27 -1.75 -14.52
N PRO A 95 -6.40 -0.40 -14.41
CA PRO A 95 -5.73 0.51 -15.33
C PRO A 95 -4.20 0.38 -15.34
N MET A 96 -3.58 0.19 -14.17
CA MET A 96 -2.13 -0.01 -14.05
C MET A 96 -1.69 -1.28 -14.81
N PHE A 97 -2.38 -2.38 -14.58
CA PHE A 97 -2.01 -3.67 -15.18
C PHE A 97 -2.36 -3.73 -16.69
N GLU A 98 -3.43 -3.09 -17.14
CA GLU A 98 -3.71 -2.91 -18.58
C GLU A 98 -2.59 -2.15 -19.29
N LEU A 99 -2.03 -1.12 -18.66
CA LEU A 99 -0.89 -0.38 -19.21
C LEU A 99 0.37 -1.25 -19.30
N TRP A 100 0.68 -2.02 -18.26
CA TRP A 100 1.79 -2.97 -18.28
C TRP A 100 1.59 -4.09 -19.31
N GLY A 101 0.34 -4.50 -19.56
CA GLY A 101 0.00 -5.48 -20.59
C GLY A 101 0.32 -4.96 -21.99
N GLN A 102 -0.02 -3.70 -22.26
CA GLN A 102 0.36 -3.04 -23.52
C GLN A 102 1.88 -2.92 -23.68
N PHE A 103 2.61 -2.69 -22.59
CA PHE A 103 4.08 -2.55 -22.62
C PHE A 103 4.81 -3.90 -22.74
N ILE A 104 4.26 -4.96 -22.15
CA ILE A 104 4.82 -6.32 -22.17
C ILE A 104 3.71 -7.33 -22.49
N PRO A 105 3.24 -7.43 -23.76
CA PRO A 105 2.10 -8.25 -24.15
C PRO A 105 2.14 -9.72 -23.70
N PRO A 106 3.31 -10.40 -23.68
CA PRO A 106 3.39 -11.78 -23.17
C PRO A 106 2.99 -11.96 -21.70
N LEU A 107 2.98 -10.88 -20.90
CA LEU A 107 2.62 -10.93 -19.48
C LEU A 107 1.15 -10.60 -19.22
N GLU A 108 0.44 -10.00 -20.17
CA GLU A 108 -0.93 -9.50 -19.98
C GLU A 108 -1.87 -10.57 -19.44
N ASP A 109 -1.90 -11.73 -20.10
CA ASP A 109 -2.76 -12.85 -19.70
C ASP A 109 -2.41 -13.39 -18.31
N LEU A 110 -1.14 -13.30 -17.89
CA LEU A 110 -0.68 -13.87 -16.60
C LEU A 110 -1.32 -13.16 -15.40
N PHE A 111 -1.52 -11.85 -15.48
CA PHE A 111 -2.11 -11.06 -14.40
C PHE A 111 -3.56 -10.67 -14.66
N MET A 112 -3.95 -10.38 -15.92
CA MET A 112 -5.29 -9.88 -16.22
C MET A 112 -6.37 -10.92 -15.94
N GLN A 113 -6.08 -12.21 -16.16
CA GLN A 113 -7.01 -13.27 -15.81
C GLN A 113 -7.34 -13.28 -14.31
N ASN A 114 -6.33 -13.07 -13.45
CA ASN A 114 -6.54 -12.99 -12.01
C ASN A 114 -7.28 -11.71 -11.63
N VAL A 115 -6.90 -10.56 -12.19
CA VAL A 115 -7.59 -9.27 -11.93
C VAL A 115 -9.07 -9.39 -12.27
N GLN A 116 -9.41 -9.92 -13.45
CA GLN A 116 -10.79 -10.05 -13.91
C GLN A 116 -11.58 -11.06 -13.08
N SER A 117 -11.01 -12.25 -12.81
CA SER A 117 -11.70 -13.28 -12.02
C SER A 117 -11.92 -12.84 -10.57
N ASN A 118 -10.95 -12.17 -9.95
CA ASN A 118 -11.09 -11.63 -8.60
C ASN A 118 -12.13 -10.50 -8.55
N LEU A 119 -12.11 -9.59 -9.54
CA LEU A 119 -13.10 -8.52 -9.67
C LEU A 119 -14.52 -9.07 -9.85
N ALA A 120 -14.70 -10.08 -10.69
CA ALA A 120 -16.02 -10.63 -10.98
C ALA A 120 -16.72 -11.15 -9.72
N VAL A 121 -15.98 -11.77 -8.80
CA VAL A 121 -16.54 -12.26 -7.53
C VAL A 121 -16.99 -11.09 -6.64
N TRP A 122 -16.16 -10.06 -6.49
CA TRP A 122 -16.54 -8.89 -5.69
C TRP A 122 -17.68 -8.09 -6.30
N ALA A 123 -17.70 -7.94 -7.64
CA ALA A 123 -18.76 -7.23 -8.35
C ALA A 123 -20.12 -7.92 -8.20
N ALA A 124 -20.13 -9.26 -8.21
CA ALA A 124 -21.34 -10.03 -7.95
C ALA A 124 -21.89 -9.76 -6.54
N GLU A 125 -21.01 -9.75 -5.52
CA GLU A 125 -21.40 -9.46 -4.13
C GLU A 125 -21.90 -8.02 -3.94
N VAL A 126 -21.34 -7.04 -4.67
CA VAL A 126 -21.84 -5.65 -4.63
C VAL A 126 -23.25 -5.53 -5.22
N SER A 127 -23.58 -6.28 -6.26
CA SER A 127 -24.90 -6.25 -6.89
C SER A 127 -26.03 -6.70 -5.94
N ASP A 128 -25.69 -7.49 -4.92
CA ASP A 128 -26.65 -8.03 -3.96
C ASP A 128 -26.88 -7.10 -2.76
N LEU A 129 -26.13 -5.99 -2.64
CA LEU A 129 -26.25 -5.03 -1.54
C LEU A 129 -27.29 -3.93 -1.85
N PRO A 130 -28.13 -3.52 -0.87
CA PRO A 130 -29.01 -2.36 -1.02
C PRO A 130 -28.19 -1.10 -1.34
N ILE A 131 -28.68 -0.26 -2.27
CA ILE A 131 -28.06 1.03 -2.57
C ILE A 131 -28.27 1.96 -1.35
N ASP A 132 -27.28 2.00 -0.46
CA ASP A 132 -27.30 2.93 0.68
C ASP A 132 -27.18 4.38 0.21
N GLN A 133 -27.96 5.29 0.85
CA GLN A 133 -28.07 6.71 0.50
C GLN A 133 -26.74 7.49 0.53
N CYS A 134 -25.69 6.99 1.19
CA CYS A 134 -24.34 7.59 1.12
C CYS A 134 -23.64 7.39 -0.24
N TYR A 135 -24.34 6.81 -1.23
CA TYR A 135 -23.76 6.37 -2.51
C TYR A 135 -24.47 6.87 -3.78
N ALA A 136 -25.34 7.88 -3.68
CA ALA A 136 -25.92 8.50 -4.88
C ALA A 136 -24.85 9.16 -5.79
N ASP A 137 -23.63 9.39 -5.29
CA ASP A 137 -22.54 9.96 -6.06
C ASP A 137 -21.33 9.02 -6.12
N SER A 138 -21.38 7.97 -6.94
CA SER A 138 -20.16 7.25 -7.35
C SER A 138 -19.15 8.18 -8.04
N ALA A 139 -19.59 9.36 -8.49
CA ALA A 139 -18.78 10.46 -9.01
C ALA A 139 -18.05 11.30 -7.93
N LYS A 140 -18.35 11.11 -6.64
CA LYS A 140 -17.69 11.79 -5.50
C LYS A 140 -16.76 10.91 -4.69
N LEU A 141 -16.69 9.65 -5.06
CA LEU A 141 -15.80 8.71 -4.43
C LEU A 141 -14.42 9.26 -4.90
N ASP A 142 -13.69 9.86 -3.96
CA ASP A 142 -12.46 10.58 -4.25
C ASP A 142 -11.32 9.61 -3.96
N TRP A 143 -10.78 8.98 -5.00
CA TRP A 143 -9.64 8.09 -4.88
C TRP A 143 -8.33 8.86 -4.67
N SER A 144 -8.36 10.18 -4.45
CA SER A 144 -7.15 10.97 -4.14
C SER A 144 -6.39 10.43 -2.92
N PHE A 145 -7.06 9.73 -1.99
CA PHE A 145 -6.37 9.04 -0.88
C PHE A 145 -5.37 7.97 -1.37
N THR A 146 -5.59 7.39 -2.56
CA THR A 146 -4.65 6.44 -3.20
C THR A 146 -3.60 7.12 -4.07
N GLN A 147 -3.80 8.39 -4.44
CA GLN A 147 -2.87 9.17 -5.28
C GLN A 147 -1.81 9.94 -4.45
N GLY A 148 -1.52 9.51 -3.22
CA GLY A 148 -0.47 10.12 -2.39
C GLY A 148 -0.95 11.23 -1.45
N ALA A 149 -2.17 11.13 -0.92
CA ALA A 149 -2.68 12.08 0.08
C ALA A 149 -2.44 11.62 1.53
N TRP A 150 -1.17 11.54 1.94
CA TRP A 150 -0.80 12.14 3.24
C TRP A 150 -0.72 13.66 3.05
N ARG A 151 -1.74 14.28 2.41
CA ARG A 151 -1.84 15.72 2.38
C ARG A 151 -2.01 16.13 3.82
N LEU A 152 -0.90 16.60 4.38
CA LEU A 152 -0.82 17.50 5.51
C LEU A 152 -2.16 18.20 5.64
N ARG A 153 -2.85 17.91 6.76
CA ARG A 153 -4.01 18.65 7.23
C ARG A 153 -3.77 20.12 6.89
N GLU A 154 -4.59 20.70 6.01
CA GLU A 154 -4.29 22.01 5.43
C GLU A 154 -3.93 23.00 6.54
N GLY A 155 -2.71 23.56 6.48
CA GLY A 155 -2.23 24.57 7.43
C GLY A 155 -0.94 24.27 8.21
N MET A 156 -0.21 23.18 7.96
CA MET A 156 1.13 23.01 8.56
C MET A 156 2.23 23.71 7.73
N PRO A 157 3.11 24.52 8.35
CA PRO A 157 4.23 25.17 7.65
C PRO A 157 5.27 24.15 7.19
N GLU A 158 5.82 24.37 5.99
CA GLU A 158 6.64 23.44 5.21
C GLU A 158 7.92 22.91 5.89
N ASN A 159 8.31 23.45 7.05
CA ASN A 159 9.57 23.12 7.72
C ASN A 159 9.41 22.39 9.07
N SER A 160 8.35 21.61 9.26
CA SER A 160 8.19 20.76 10.46
C SER A 160 8.27 19.27 10.14
N PHE A 161 9.33 18.85 9.42
CA PHE A 161 9.73 17.45 9.44
C PHE A 161 10.52 17.17 10.73
N SER A 162 9.83 16.64 11.73
CA SER A 162 10.46 15.84 12.78
C SER A 162 9.79 14.47 12.75
N ALA A 163 10.45 13.52 12.10
CA ALA A 163 10.16 12.11 12.30
C ALA A 163 10.62 11.73 13.71
N GLN A 164 9.81 12.04 14.72
CA GLN A 164 9.93 11.35 16.00
C GLN A 164 9.40 9.93 15.79
N LEU A 165 10.33 9.02 15.46
CA LEU A 165 10.17 7.61 15.73
C LEU A 165 9.80 7.48 17.22
N LEU A 166 8.57 7.06 17.51
CA LEU A 166 8.20 6.61 18.85
C LEU A 166 9.18 5.49 19.22
N PRO A 167 9.89 5.57 20.38
CA PRO A 167 10.79 4.52 20.79
C PRO A 167 10.04 3.20 20.87
N GLN A 168 10.55 2.17 20.18
CA GLN A 168 10.16 0.81 20.48
C GLN A 168 10.58 0.51 21.91
N GLU A 169 9.63 0.10 22.75
CA GLU A 169 9.97 -0.50 24.04
C GLU A 169 10.69 -1.84 23.76
N LEU A 170 12.01 -1.78 23.78
CA LEU A 170 12.86 -2.95 23.88
C LEU A 170 13.07 -3.22 25.37
N ASP A 171 12.32 -4.20 25.85
CA ASP A 171 12.66 -4.97 27.05
C ASP A 171 14.05 -5.60 26.87
N GLY A 172 14.90 -5.52 27.89
CA GLY A 172 16.28 -5.99 27.80
C GLY A 172 17.21 -5.50 28.89
N THR A 173 17.14 -6.15 30.05
CA THR A 173 18.25 -6.50 30.96
C THR A 173 19.68 -6.01 30.59
N SER A 174 20.33 -5.24 31.46
CA SER A 174 21.46 -5.70 32.31
C SER A 174 22.36 -4.56 32.79
N GLU A 175 22.67 -4.64 34.09
CA GLU A 175 23.96 -4.40 34.74
C GLU A 175 24.62 -3.01 34.78
N ASN A 176 24.92 -2.66 36.05
CA ASN A 176 25.99 -1.83 36.59
C ASN A 176 25.71 -0.34 36.79
N ASP A 177 25.14 -0.04 37.97
CA ASP A 177 25.60 1.09 38.77
C ASP A 177 26.04 0.59 40.15
N VAL A 178 27.36 0.53 40.28
CA VAL A 178 28.09 0.59 41.55
C VAL A 178 28.21 2.07 41.91
N VAL A 179 28.08 2.39 43.21
CA VAL A 179 28.84 3.37 44.01
C VAL A 179 27.93 4.16 44.98
N GLU A 180 28.18 3.91 46.28
CA GLU A 180 28.10 4.80 47.47
C GLU A 180 26.76 5.51 47.77
N GLU A 181 26.14 5.42 48.95
CA GLU A 181 26.62 5.45 50.35
C GLU A 181 25.63 4.70 51.27
#